data_AF-A0A971I763-F1
#
_entry.id   AF-A0A971I763-F1
#
_cell.length_a   1.000
_cell.length_b   1.000
_cell.length_c   1.000
_cell.angle_alpha   90.00
_cell.angle_beta   90.00
_cell.angle_gamma   90.00
#
_symmetry.space_group_name_H-M   'P 1'
#
loop_
_entity.id
_entity.type
_entity.pdbx_description
1 polymer ?
#
loop_
_entity_poly.entity_id
_entity_poly.type
_entity_poly.pdbx_seq_one_letter_code
_entity_poly.pdbx_strand_id
1 'polypeptide(L)'
;MDEFRKPFEYQEEKRGLLTLFIIMITVIDGSVSASLTLQVYGILKAVPAAGISFIAAGAIFLMYILYTAIYCYRLKEGAAKAAKVYLVVRALYTALCIMAVYMHSIGGKTLIGNGPRQFRSTEELTTMVLIYPMIYTIAFSAIWFVYFSRSRRFRKDALGAKEA
;
A
#
# COMPACT_ATOMS: atom_id res chain seq x y z
N MET A 1 38.23 7.89 -22.10
CA MET A 1 37.05 8.66 -22.52
C MET A 1 36.08 8.61 -21.37
N ASP A 2 36.26 9.50 -20.39
CA ASP A 2 35.25 9.70 -19.35
C ASP A 2 34.09 10.45 -20.01
N GLU A 3 33.02 9.72 -20.30
CA GLU A 3 31.76 10.31 -20.71
C GLU A 3 31.31 11.24 -19.59
N PHE A 4 31.49 12.55 -19.80
CA PHE A 4 31.00 13.59 -18.91
C PHE A 4 29.47 13.57 -19.00
N ARG A 5 28.85 12.66 -18.23
CA ARG A 5 27.41 12.50 -18.14
C ARG A 5 26.79 13.81 -17.68
N LYS A 6 25.69 14.20 -18.33
CA LYS A 6 25.11 15.52 -18.10
C LYS A 6 24.50 15.57 -16.69
N PRO A 7 24.52 16.72 -16.01
CA PRO A 7 24.12 16.84 -14.59
C PRO A 7 22.69 16.33 -14.28
N PHE A 8 21.81 16.27 -15.29
CA PHE A 8 20.46 15.71 -15.16
C PHE A 8 20.43 14.17 -15.09
N GLU A 9 21.35 13.45 -15.74
CA GLU A 9 21.41 11.98 -15.67
C GLU A 9 21.73 11.52 -14.24
N TYR A 10 22.58 12.26 -13.51
CA TYR A 10 22.88 11.97 -12.10
C TYR A 10 21.70 12.20 -11.14
N GLN A 11 20.70 13.01 -11.50
CA GLN A 11 19.54 13.27 -10.64
C GLN A 11 18.42 12.26 -10.87
N GLU A 12 18.18 11.85 -12.10
CA GLU A 12 17.18 10.83 -12.45
C GLU A 12 17.56 9.45 -11.92
N GLU A 13 18.83 9.05 -12.08
CA GLU A 13 19.35 7.78 -11.59
C GLU A 13 19.23 7.66 -10.06
N LYS A 14 19.35 8.80 -9.35
CA LYS A 14 19.12 8.84 -7.90
C LYS A 14 17.64 8.75 -7.53
N ARG A 15 16.70 9.25 -8.35
CA ARG A 15 15.25 9.29 -8.04
C ARG A 15 14.49 8.02 -8.42
N GLY A 16 15.07 7.13 -9.22
CA GLY A 16 14.43 5.91 -9.73
C GLY A 16 13.63 5.10 -8.69
N LEU A 17 14.25 4.75 -7.55
CA LEU A 17 13.55 4.00 -6.48
C LEU A 17 12.39 4.78 -5.84
N LEU A 18 12.52 6.09 -5.69
CA LEU A 18 11.43 6.91 -5.14
C LEU A 18 10.27 7.03 -6.14
N THR A 19 10.58 7.17 -7.42
CA THR A 19 9.58 7.17 -8.50
C THR A 19 8.87 5.82 -8.55
N LEU A 20 9.62 4.71 -8.44
CA LEU A 20 9.04 3.37 -8.35
C LEU A 20 8.08 3.25 -7.17
N PHE A 21 8.49 3.68 -5.97
CA PHE A 21 7.60 3.71 -4.80
C PHE A 21 6.31 4.47 -5.09
N ILE A 22 6.40 5.66 -5.66
CA ILE A 22 5.25 6.51 -5.98
C ILE A 22 4.31 5.78 -6.95
N ILE A 23 4.82 5.21 -8.04
CA ILE A 23 4.01 4.47 -9.00
C ILE A 23 3.33 3.28 -8.32
N MET A 24 4.07 2.51 -7.51
CA MET A 24 3.53 1.35 -6.82
C MET A 24 2.40 1.73 -5.85
N ILE A 25 2.57 2.76 -5.01
CA ILE A 25 1.51 3.15 -4.08
C ILE A 25 0.29 3.74 -4.80
N THR A 26 0.50 4.47 -5.90
CA THR A 26 -0.60 5.15 -6.58
C THR A 26 -1.41 4.18 -7.44
N VAL A 27 -0.74 3.31 -8.18
CA VAL A 27 -1.38 2.37 -9.12
C VAL A 27 -1.76 1.07 -8.42
N ILE A 28 -0.78 0.40 -7.79
CA ILE A 28 -1.00 -0.92 -7.21
C ILE A 28 -1.79 -0.78 -5.91
N ASP A 29 -1.30 0.00 -4.95
CA ASP A 29 -2.03 0.12 -3.68
C ASP A 29 -3.35 0.88 -3.84
N GLY A 30 -3.40 1.87 -4.72
CA GLY A 30 -4.66 2.56 -5.05
C GLY A 30 -5.73 1.60 -5.58
N SER A 31 -5.39 0.76 -6.57
CA SER A 31 -6.33 -0.22 -7.14
C SER A 31 -6.71 -1.32 -6.14
N VAL A 32 -5.75 -1.87 -5.40
CA VAL A 32 -6.00 -2.88 -4.35
C VAL A 32 -6.91 -2.31 -3.26
N SER A 33 -6.63 -1.09 -2.80
CA SER A 33 -7.42 -0.45 -1.74
C SER A 33 -8.83 -0.14 -2.20
N ALA A 34 -9.01 0.35 -3.43
CA ALA A 34 -10.33 0.58 -4.00
C ALA A 34 -11.12 -0.74 -4.10
N SER A 35 -10.51 -1.80 -4.65
CA SER A 35 -11.13 -3.12 -4.77
C SER A 35 -11.55 -3.68 -3.41
N LEU A 36 -10.65 -3.69 -2.42
CA LEU A 36 -10.93 -4.16 -1.08
C LEU A 36 -12.03 -3.34 -0.40
N THR A 37 -12.02 -2.02 -0.60
CA THR A 37 -13.06 -1.12 -0.04
C THR A 37 -14.43 -1.49 -0.58
N LEU A 38 -14.55 -1.72 -1.89
CA LEU A 38 -15.81 -2.09 -2.52
C LEU A 38 -16.28 -3.50 -2.09
N GLN A 39 -15.36 -4.44 -1.94
CA GLN A 39 -15.69 -5.78 -1.45
C GLN A 39 -16.24 -5.73 -0.01
N VAL A 40 -15.58 -5.03 0.89
CA VAL A 40 -16.03 -4.89 2.28
C VAL A 40 -17.33 -4.08 2.38
N TYR A 41 -17.50 -3.04 1.57
CA TYR A 41 -18.79 -2.36 1.45
C TYR A 41 -19.91 -3.33 1.01
N GLY A 42 -19.65 -4.20 0.04
CA GLY A 42 -20.58 -5.22 -0.40
C GLY A 42 -21.01 -6.18 0.72
N ILE A 43 -20.10 -6.46 1.67
CA ILE A 43 -20.36 -7.25 2.88
C ILE A 43 -21.23 -6.45 3.87
N LEU A 44 -20.91 -5.17 4.08
CA LEU A 44 -21.56 -4.31 5.07
C LEU A 44 -22.85 -3.63 4.59
N LYS A 45 -23.23 -3.79 3.31
CA LYS A 45 -24.39 -3.10 2.71
C LYS A 45 -25.71 -3.33 3.43
N ALA A 46 -25.84 -4.41 4.19
CA ALA A 46 -27.01 -4.71 5.02
C ALA A 46 -27.19 -3.71 6.18
N VAL A 47 -26.12 -3.03 6.59
CA VAL A 47 -26.13 -1.98 7.61
C VAL A 47 -25.69 -0.67 6.96
N PRO A 48 -26.63 0.18 6.51
CA PRO A 48 -26.31 1.36 5.67
C PRO A 48 -25.28 2.30 6.30
N ALA A 49 -25.40 2.57 7.60
CA ALA A 49 -24.46 3.42 8.33
C ALA A 49 -23.02 2.86 8.27
N ALA A 50 -22.85 1.57 8.57
CA ALA A 50 -21.54 0.91 8.55
C ALA A 50 -20.95 0.87 7.12
N GLY A 51 -21.78 0.57 6.12
CA GLY A 51 -21.35 0.58 4.71
C GLY A 51 -20.86 1.94 4.25
N ILE A 52 -21.62 3.01 4.52
CA ILE A 52 -21.25 4.38 4.13
C ILE A 52 -19.98 4.83 4.87
N SER A 53 -19.88 4.57 6.18
CA SER A 53 -18.67 4.87 6.95
C SER A 53 -17.43 4.20 6.37
N PHE A 54 -17.56 2.95 5.88
CA PHE A 54 -16.45 2.22 5.29
C PHE A 54 -16.03 2.79 3.93
N ILE A 55 -17.00 3.18 3.08
CA ILE A 55 -16.71 3.88 1.82
C ILE A 55 -15.98 5.20 2.09
N ALA A 56 -16.43 5.97 3.08
CA ALA A 56 -15.77 7.22 3.46
C ALA A 56 -14.33 6.96 3.94
N ALA A 57 -14.10 5.93 4.76
CA ALA A 57 -12.76 5.52 5.20
C ALA A 57 -11.86 5.15 4.01
N GLY A 58 -12.37 4.39 3.04
CA GLY A 58 -11.63 4.04 1.83
C GLY A 58 -11.31 5.24 0.95
N ALA A 59 -12.24 6.18 0.78
CA ALA A 59 -12.00 7.43 0.06
C ALA A 59 -10.90 8.27 0.74
N ILE A 60 -10.95 8.40 2.07
CA ILE A 60 -9.91 9.06 2.87
C ILE A 60 -8.56 8.35 2.69
N PHE A 61 -8.55 7.02 2.68
CA PHE A 61 -7.32 6.25 2.48
C PHE A 61 -6.72 6.47 1.08
N LEU A 62 -7.54 6.53 0.03
CA LEU A 62 -7.08 6.87 -1.33
C LEU A 62 -6.52 8.30 -1.40
N MET A 63 -7.17 9.28 -0.76
CA MET A 63 -6.62 10.63 -0.63
C MET A 63 -5.29 10.63 0.12
N TYR A 64 -5.14 9.78 1.14
CA TYR A 64 -3.90 9.64 1.90
C TYR A 64 -2.75 9.02 1.07
N ILE A 65 -3.05 8.09 0.15
CA ILE A 65 -2.09 7.59 -0.86
C ILE A 65 -1.60 8.75 -1.72
N LEU A 66 -2.52 9.54 -2.30
CA LEU A 66 -2.16 10.68 -3.17
C LEU A 66 -1.36 11.74 -2.42
N TYR A 67 -1.77 12.06 -1.19
CA TYR A 67 -1.03 12.96 -0.32
C TYR A 67 0.41 12.47 -0.13
N THR A 68 0.59 11.19 0.23
CA THR A 68 1.91 10.60 0.46
C THR A 68 2.75 10.60 -0.80
N ALA A 69 2.17 10.26 -1.96
CA ALA A 69 2.83 10.30 -3.25
C ALA A 69 3.36 11.70 -3.59
N ILE A 70 2.51 12.73 -3.47
CA ILE A 70 2.88 14.12 -3.74
C ILE A 70 3.94 14.61 -2.74
N TYR A 71 3.77 14.27 -1.47
CA TYR A 71 4.68 14.67 -0.40
C TYR A 71 6.08 14.07 -0.59
N CYS A 72 6.14 12.78 -0.97
CA CYS A 72 7.38 12.10 -1.31
C CYS A 72 8.01 12.65 -2.60
N TYR A 73 7.21 12.90 -3.64
CA TYR A 73 7.68 13.45 -4.91
C TYR A 73 8.34 14.82 -4.75
N ARG A 74 7.73 15.69 -3.93
CA ARG A 74 8.25 17.02 -3.62
C ARG A 74 9.45 17.01 -2.67
N LEU A 75 9.84 15.84 -2.13
CA LEU A 75 10.94 15.70 -1.17
C LEU A 75 10.83 16.71 -0.01
N LYS A 76 9.61 16.92 0.50
CA LYS A 76 9.40 17.84 1.62
C LYS A 76 10.14 17.36 2.88
N GLU A 77 10.46 18.29 3.77
CA GLU A 77 11.01 17.97 5.08
C GLU A 77 10.12 16.94 5.79
N GLY A 78 10.73 15.86 6.27
CA GLY A 78 9.98 14.77 6.89
C GLY A 78 9.27 13.81 5.92
N ALA A 79 9.54 13.86 4.62
CA ALA A 79 8.96 12.91 3.64
C ALA A 79 9.18 11.44 4.02
N ALA A 80 10.35 11.10 4.56
CA ALA A 80 10.61 9.75 5.09
C ALA A 80 9.73 9.40 6.29
N LYS A 81 9.42 10.36 7.17
CA LYS A 81 8.51 10.14 8.30
C LYS A 81 7.09 9.92 7.79
N ALA A 82 6.61 10.76 6.87
CA ALA A 82 5.29 10.63 6.25
C ALA A 82 5.14 9.27 5.53
N ALA A 83 6.13 8.87 4.73
CA ALA A 83 6.13 7.58 4.04
C ALA A 83 6.11 6.40 5.01
N LYS A 84 6.89 6.43 6.09
CA LYS A 84 6.91 5.36 7.10
C LYS A 84 5.57 5.24 7.83
N VAL A 85 4.97 6.36 8.22
CA VAL A 85 3.63 6.36 8.84
C VAL A 85 2.61 5.79 7.86
N TYR A 86 2.67 6.22 6.60
CA TYR A 86 1.82 5.68 5.54
C TYR A 86 1.95 4.17 5.40
N LEU A 87 3.16 3.62 5.39
CA LEU A 87 3.39 2.18 5.24
C LEU A 87 2.79 1.36 6.39
N VAL A 88 2.80 1.91 7.61
CA VAL A 88 2.16 1.29 8.78
C VAL A 88 0.64 1.35 8.66
N VAL A 89 0.09 2.53 8.39
CA VAL A 89 -1.36 2.73 8.24
C VAL A 89 -1.90 1.86 7.09
N ARG A 90 -1.17 1.80 5.98
CA ARG A 90 -1.49 0.93 4.84
C ARG A 90 -1.52 -0.54 5.27
N ALA A 91 -0.47 -1.03 5.92
CA ALA A 91 -0.42 -2.43 6.34
C ALA A 91 -1.63 -2.79 7.20
N LEU A 92 -1.99 -1.92 8.16
CA LEU A 92 -3.16 -2.12 9.01
C LEU A 92 -4.47 -2.06 8.22
N TYR A 93 -4.69 -1.04 7.40
CA TYR A 93 -5.90 -0.89 6.59
C TYR A 93 -6.10 -2.09 5.66
N THR A 94 -5.07 -2.45 4.90
CA THR A 94 -5.12 -3.56 3.94
C THR A 94 -5.29 -4.89 4.66
N ALA A 95 -4.60 -5.14 5.77
CA ALA A 95 -4.77 -6.37 6.55
C ALA A 95 -6.19 -6.51 7.12
N LEU A 96 -6.78 -5.43 7.66
CA LEU A 96 -8.15 -5.44 8.16
C LEU A 96 -9.15 -5.75 7.04
N CYS A 97 -8.98 -5.14 5.86
CA CYS A 97 -9.81 -5.43 4.71
C CYS A 97 -9.68 -6.89 4.23
N ILE A 98 -8.45 -7.40 4.10
CA ILE A 98 -8.18 -8.79 3.72
C ILE A 98 -8.87 -9.74 4.71
N MET A 99 -8.72 -9.48 6.01
CA MET A 99 -9.35 -10.29 7.05
C MET A 99 -10.88 -10.26 6.96
N ALA A 100 -11.48 -9.08 6.77
CA ALA A 100 -12.92 -8.94 6.61
C ALA A 100 -13.45 -9.73 5.39
N VAL A 101 -12.75 -9.64 4.26
CA VAL A 101 -13.09 -10.40 3.05
C VAL A 101 -12.95 -11.90 3.30
N TYR A 102 -11.83 -12.35 3.87
CA TYR A 102 -11.59 -13.76 4.17
C TYR A 102 -12.65 -14.35 5.11
N MET A 103 -12.96 -13.67 6.21
CA MET A 103 -13.97 -14.10 7.18
C MET A 103 -15.37 -14.22 6.56
N HIS A 104 -15.70 -13.32 5.63
CA HIS A 104 -16.93 -13.45 4.87
C HIS A 104 -16.89 -14.63 3.89
N SER A 105 -15.77 -14.81 3.19
CA SER A 105 -15.59 -15.88 2.19
C SER A 105 -15.61 -17.28 2.82
N ILE A 106 -15.00 -17.50 3.98
CA ILE A 106 -15.01 -18.83 4.62
C ILE A 106 -16.41 -19.23 5.14
N GLY A 107 -17.27 -18.25 5.46
CA GLY A 107 -18.67 -18.49 5.80
C GLY A 107 -19.56 -18.84 4.60
N GLY A 108 -19.10 -18.59 3.38
CA GLY A 108 -19.85 -18.81 2.15
C GLY A 108 -19.71 -20.24 1.63
N LYS A 109 -20.67 -21.11 1.96
CA LYS A 109 -20.69 -22.52 1.50
C LYS A 109 -20.71 -22.69 -0.03
N THR A 110 -21.09 -21.66 -0.77
CA THR A 110 -21.17 -21.67 -2.25
C THR A 110 -19.84 -21.34 -2.95
N LEU A 111 -18.80 -20.97 -2.20
CA LEU A 111 -17.50 -20.56 -2.75
C LEU A 111 -16.52 -21.73 -2.95
N ILE A 112 -16.79 -22.89 -2.35
CA ILE A 112 -15.95 -24.09 -2.45
C ILE A 112 -16.65 -25.13 -3.32
N GLY A 113 -15.98 -25.61 -4.36
CA GLY A 113 -16.51 -26.62 -5.27
C GLY A 113 -15.81 -26.62 -6.63
N ASN A 114 -16.40 -27.34 -7.60
CA ASN A 114 -15.84 -27.52 -8.95
C ASN A 114 -16.53 -26.67 -10.02
N GLY A 115 -17.38 -25.73 -9.62
CA GLY A 115 -18.07 -24.81 -10.51
C GLY A 115 -17.18 -23.66 -10.99
N PRO A 116 -17.57 -22.96 -12.07
CA PRO A 116 -16.87 -21.77 -12.52
C PRO A 116 -16.87 -20.70 -11.42
N ARG A 117 -15.69 -20.11 -11.14
CA ARG A 117 -15.43 -19.12 -10.06
C ARG A 117 -15.51 -19.65 -8.62
N GLN A 118 -15.43 -20.96 -8.41
CA GLN A 118 -15.26 -21.57 -7.09
C GLN A 118 -13.79 -21.89 -6.81
N PHE A 119 -13.41 -21.88 -5.55
CA PHE A 119 -12.15 -22.43 -5.08
C PHE A 119 -12.26 -23.95 -4.99
N ARG A 120 -11.21 -24.67 -5.37
CA ARG A 120 -11.19 -26.15 -5.34
C ARG A 120 -11.23 -26.68 -3.92
N SER A 121 -10.66 -25.94 -2.97
CA SER A 121 -10.63 -26.30 -1.55
C SER A 121 -10.58 -25.08 -0.64
N THR A 122 -10.87 -25.28 0.64
CA THR A 122 -10.68 -24.25 1.69
C THR A 122 -9.22 -23.81 1.81
N GLU A 123 -8.29 -24.70 1.51
CA GLU A 123 -6.85 -24.41 1.52
C GLU A 123 -6.47 -23.45 0.39
N GLU A 124 -7.00 -23.66 -0.82
CA GLU A 124 -6.79 -22.75 -1.95
C GLU A 124 -7.39 -21.37 -1.65
N LEU A 125 -8.61 -21.32 -1.10
CA LEU A 125 -9.25 -20.08 -0.65
C LEU A 125 -8.38 -19.36 0.38
N THR A 126 -7.90 -20.06 1.41
CA THR A 126 -7.05 -19.48 2.45
C THR A 126 -5.73 -18.97 1.89
N THR A 127 -5.12 -19.72 0.97
CA THR A 127 -3.85 -19.33 0.37
C THR A 127 -4.00 -18.10 -0.52
N MET A 128 -5.00 -18.09 -1.41
CA MET A 128 -5.18 -17.01 -2.38
C MET A 128 -5.79 -15.74 -1.78
N VAL A 129 -6.73 -15.86 -0.84
CA VAL A 129 -7.48 -14.72 -0.30
C VAL A 129 -6.81 -14.13 0.94
N LEU A 130 -6.13 -14.94 1.75
CA LEU A 130 -5.51 -14.49 3.00
C LEU A 130 -3.99 -14.49 2.93
N ILE A 131 -3.35 -15.64 2.69
CA ILE A 131 -1.90 -15.80 2.87
C ILE A 131 -1.11 -14.93 1.89
N TYR A 132 -1.33 -15.08 0.57
CA TYR A 132 -0.59 -14.31 -0.43
C TYR A 132 -0.78 -12.79 -0.29
N PRO A 133 -2.01 -12.26 -0.14
CA PRO A 133 -2.22 -10.82 0.05
C PRO A 133 -1.56 -10.27 1.32
N MET A 134 -1.59 -11.03 2.43
CA MET A 134 -0.93 -10.65 3.68
C MET A 134 0.59 -10.61 3.54
N ILE A 135 1.19 -11.66 2.97
CA ILE A 135 2.64 -11.70 2.73
C ILE A 135 3.06 -10.53 1.85
N TYR A 136 2.34 -10.26 0.76
CA TYR A 136 2.62 -9.14 -0.12
C TYR A 136 2.57 -7.80 0.64
N THR A 137 1.52 -7.58 1.43
CA THR A 137 1.33 -6.34 2.19
C THR A 137 2.45 -6.12 3.21
N ILE A 138 2.80 -7.16 3.96
CA ILE A 138 3.87 -7.09 4.97
C ILE A 138 5.24 -6.89 4.30
N ALA A 139 5.56 -7.70 3.29
CA ALA A 139 6.84 -7.64 2.60
C ALA A 139 7.06 -6.29 1.93
N PHE A 140 6.04 -5.77 1.22
CA PHE A 140 6.11 -4.45 0.62
C PHE A 140 6.37 -3.40 1.68
N SER A 141 5.56 -3.37 2.75
CA SER A 141 5.70 -2.36 3.79
C SER A 141 7.06 -2.42 4.47
N ALA A 142 7.57 -3.62 4.77
CA ALA A 142 8.89 -3.80 5.38
C ALA A 142 10.03 -3.31 4.47
N ILE A 143 10.04 -3.71 3.20
CA ILE A 143 11.09 -3.33 2.23
C ILE A 143 11.17 -1.81 2.10
N TRP A 144 10.03 -1.15 1.89
CA TRP A 144 10.00 0.29 1.73
C TRP A 144 10.28 1.04 3.03
N PHE A 145 9.86 0.51 4.19
CA PHE A 145 10.16 1.10 5.49
C PHE A 145 11.67 1.10 5.74
N VAL A 146 12.35 -0.01 5.40
CA VAL A 146 13.81 -0.10 5.46
C VAL A 146 14.46 0.88 4.49
N TYR A 147 13.96 1.01 3.25
CA TYR A 147 14.44 1.98 2.28
C TYR A 147 14.37 3.41 2.84
N PHE A 148 13.21 3.85 3.36
CA PHE A 148 13.06 5.20 3.93
C PHE A 148 13.87 5.41 5.22
N SER A 149 14.18 4.33 5.95
CA SER A 149 15.00 4.41 7.17
C SER A 149 16.51 4.49 6.88
N ARG A 150 16.99 3.78 5.85
CA ARG A 150 18.43 3.67 5.53
C ARG A 150 18.89 4.59 4.41
N SER A 151 17.98 5.12 3.60
CA SER A 151 18.35 5.95 2.45
C SER A 151 19.10 7.21 2.88
N ARG A 152 20.34 7.37 2.38
CA ARG A 152 21.19 8.54 2.64
C ARG A 152 20.51 9.85 2.23
N ARG A 153 19.58 9.79 1.27
CA ARG A 153 18.79 10.93 0.80
C ARG A 153 18.00 11.62 1.90
N PHE A 154 17.44 10.85 2.84
CA PHE A 154 16.64 11.39 3.94
C PHE A 154 17.43 11.50 5.26
N ARG A 155 18.69 11.04 5.28
CA ARG A 155 19.60 11.18 6.44
C ARG A 155 20.31 12.53 6.48
N LYS A 156 20.53 13.20 5.34
CA LYS A 156 21.23 14.51 5.31
C LYS A 156 20.42 15.60 6.02
N ASP A 157 19.09 15.55 5.95
CA ASP A 157 18.21 16.47 6.68
C ASP A 157 18.33 16.31 8.21
N ALA A 158 18.71 15.12 8.70
CA ALA A 158 18.93 14.88 10.14
C ALA A 158 20.33 15.31 10.64
N LEU A 159 21.29 15.54 9.73
CA LEU A 159 22.65 16.01 10.06
C LEU A 159 22.81 17.51 9.82
N GLY A 160 22.10 18.09 8.84
CA GLY A 160 22.06 19.55 8.64
C GLY A 160 21.23 20.30 9.70
N ALA A 161 20.31 19.62 10.38
CA ALA A 161 19.55 20.19 11.51
C ALA A 161 20.32 20.16 12.85
N LYS A 162 21.56 19.64 12.87
CA LYS A 162 22.45 19.70 14.05
C LYS A 162 23.48 20.83 13.97
N GLU A 163 23.53 21.55 12.85
CA GLU A 163 24.49 22.65 12.61
C GLU A 163 23.81 24.01 12.39
N ALA A 164 22.55 24.16 12.80
CA ALA A 164 21.82 25.44 12.81
C ALA A 164 21.36 25.80 14.23
#